data_AF-A0AA35S482-F1
#
_entry.id   AF-A0AA35S482-F1
#
_cell.length_a   1.000
_cell.length_b   1.000
_cell.length_c   1.000
_cell.angle_alpha   90.00
_cell.angle_beta   90.00
_cell.angle_gamma   90.00
#
_symmetry.space_group_name_H-M   'P 1'
#
loop_
_entity.id
_entity.type
_entity.pdbx_description
1 polymer ?
#
loop_
_entity_poly.entity_id
_entity_poly.type
_entity_poly.pdbx_seq_one_letter_code
_entity_poly.pdbx_strand_id
1 'polypeptide(L)'
;MQTMKPFHSVTHGGSKAVIRKGPIQPVLMTVMQRMGNKKVTLVENLEFYGIMAEKVAHTAQKLAAASTTVESTPGSSKVLVQGNAVNIISKLLQDEYGLPSKYIDVVDKLKQSRKKGGKR
;
A
#
# COMPACT_ATOMS: atom_id res chain seq x y z
N MET A 1 -25.79 -19.39 18.74
CA MET A 1 -24.33 -19.69 18.75
C MET A 1 -23.58 -18.43 18.32
N GLN A 2 -22.88 -17.78 19.25
CA GLN A 2 -22.17 -16.52 18.98
C GLN A 2 -20.83 -16.84 18.30
N THR A 3 -20.74 -16.68 16.99
CA THR A 3 -19.49 -16.90 16.24
C THR A 3 -18.53 -15.73 16.52
N MET A 4 -17.33 -16.02 17.02
CA MET A 4 -16.28 -15.00 17.20
C MET A 4 -15.99 -14.32 15.86
N LYS A 5 -16.12 -13.00 15.82
CA LYS A 5 -15.76 -12.21 14.63
C LYS A 5 -14.22 -12.14 14.55
N PRO A 6 -13.61 -12.36 13.36
CA PRO A 6 -12.16 -12.28 13.22
C PRO A 6 -11.67 -10.87 13.58
N PHE A 7 -10.55 -10.80 14.30
CA PHE A 7 -9.87 -9.55 14.67
C PHE A 7 -8.37 -9.73 14.47
N HIS A 8 -7.65 -8.63 14.23
CA HIS A 8 -6.19 -8.62 14.15
C HIS A 8 -5.62 -7.49 15.02
N SER A 9 -4.46 -7.74 15.61
CA SER A 9 -3.68 -6.75 16.34
C SER A 9 -2.39 -6.48 15.59
N VAL A 10 -2.12 -5.21 15.30
CA VAL A 10 -0.83 -4.79 14.72
C VAL A 10 -0.01 -4.12 15.81
N THR A 11 1.17 -4.67 16.08
CA THR A 11 2.12 -4.13 17.05
C THR A 11 3.39 -3.73 16.33
N HIS A 12 3.90 -2.53 16.60
CA HIS A 12 5.05 -1.95 15.92
C HIS A 12 6.09 -1.52 16.95
N GLY A 13 7.24 -2.19 17.03
CA GLY A 13 8.43 -1.74 17.77
C GLY A 13 8.18 -0.93 19.05
N GLY A 14 7.39 -1.45 20.00
CA GLY A 14 7.09 -0.80 21.29
C GLY A 14 5.88 0.15 21.32
N SER A 15 5.20 0.38 20.19
CA SER A 15 3.97 1.17 20.08
C SER A 15 2.72 0.36 20.42
N LYS A 16 1.69 1.02 20.97
CA LYS A 16 0.41 0.41 21.38
C LYS A 16 -0.20 -0.43 20.24
N ALA A 17 -0.57 -1.66 20.55
CA ALA A 17 -1.20 -2.58 19.60
C ALA A 17 -2.51 -1.99 19.07
N VAL A 18 -2.59 -1.76 17.75
CA VAL A 18 -3.81 -1.30 17.09
C VAL A 18 -4.68 -2.52 16.83
N ILE A 19 -5.76 -2.66 17.62
CA ILE A 19 -6.73 -3.75 17.47
C ILE A 19 -7.78 -3.32 16.45
N ARG A 20 -7.86 -4.00 15.32
CA ARG A 20 -8.85 -3.76 14.27
C ARG A 20 -9.71 -5.01 14.07
N LYS A 21 -11.01 -4.79 13.85
CA LYS A 21 -11.97 -5.85 13.56
C LYS A 21 -11.87 -6.23 12.08
N GLY A 22 -11.96 -7.53 11.78
CA GLY A 22 -11.89 -8.06 10.41
C GLY A 22 -10.58 -8.76 10.09
N PRO A 23 -10.50 -9.40 8.91
CA PRO A 23 -9.25 -9.99 8.40
C PRO A 23 -8.22 -8.90 8.14
N ILE A 24 -6.94 -9.25 8.34
CA ILE A 24 -5.84 -8.34 8.01
C ILE A 24 -5.77 -8.16 6.49
N GLN A 25 -5.92 -6.91 6.04
CA GLN A 25 -5.80 -6.57 4.62
C GLN A 25 -4.33 -6.28 4.32
N PRO A 26 -3.72 -6.93 3.31
CA PRO A 26 -2.36 -6.61 2.89
C PRO A 26 -2.27 -5.17 2.38
N VAL A 27 -1.07 -4.59 2.47
CA VAL A 27 -0.74 -3.32 1.81
C VAL A 27 -0.78 -3.56 0.31
N LEU A 28 -1.72 -2.89 -0.36
CA LEU A 28 -1.91 -3.04 -1.80
C LEU A 28 -1.11 -1.97 -2.53
N MET A 29 -0.18 -2.40 -3.36
CA MET A 29 0.69 -1.57 -4.19
C MET A 29 0.31 -1.74 -5.66
N THR A 30 -0.38 -0.76 -6.22
CA THR A 30 -0.82 -0.80 -7.61
C THR A 30 0.06 0.08 -8.49
N VAL A 31 0.73 -0.49 -9.49
CA VAL A 31 1.41 0.29 -10.53
C VAL A 31 0.45 0.52 -11.69
N MET A 32 0.23 1.79 -12.04
CA MET A 32 -0.65 2.20 -13.13
C MET A 32 0.02 3.23 -14.03
N GLN A 33 -0.52 3.39 -15.24
CA GLN A 33 -0.09 4.42 -16.19
C GLN A 33 -1.07 5.60 -16.10
N ARG A 34 -0.57 6.80 -15.76
CA ARG A 34 -1.42 7.99 -15.58
C ARG A 34 -1.64 8.75 -16.88
N MET A 35 -0.58 8.96 -17.66
CA MET A 35 -0.65 9.75 -18.90
C MET A 35 0.58 9.47 -19.77
N GLY A 36 0.38 9.08 -21.03
CA GLY A 36 1.49 8.63 -21.89
C GLY A 36 2.31 7.58 -21.16
N ASN A 37 3.64 7.62 -21.27
CA ASN A 37 4.51 6.64 -20.58
C ASN A 37 4.72 6.90 -19.06
N LYS A 38 4.02 7.87 -18.46
CA LYS A 38 4.16 8.19 -17.03
C LYS A 38 3.47 7.13 -16.18
N LYS A 39 4.28 6.41 -15.41
CA LYS A 39 3.83 5.45 -14.40
C LYS A 39 3.62 6.13 -13.06
N VAL A 40 2.70 5.61 -12.27
CA VAL A 40 2.42 6.03 -10.91
C VAL A 40 2.19 4.78 -10.07
N THR A 41 2.74 4.77 -8.86
CA THR A 41 2.54 3.69 -7.88
C THR A 41 1.56 4.18 -6.83
N LEU A 42 0.45 3.49 -6.66
CA LEU A 42 -0.56 3.73 -5.64
C LEU A 42 -0.35 2.74 -4.48
N VAL A 43 -0.38 3.24 -3.26
CA VAL A 43 -0.28 2.44 -2.04
C VAL A 43 -1.54 2.63 -1.21
N GLU A 44 -2.21 1.53 -0.87
CA GLU A 44 -3.45 1.51 -0.10
C GLU A 44 -3.27 0.65 1.16
N ASN A 45 -4.26 0.68 2.06
CA ASN A 45 -4.32 -0.15 3.26
C ASN A 45 -3.24 0.12 4.35
N LEU A 46 -2.53 1.25 4.27
CA LEU A 46 -1.53 1.64 5.28
C LEU A 46 -2.17 1.83 6.69
N GLU A 47 -3.41 2.29 6.73
CA GLU A 47 -4.13 2.57 7.99
C GLU A 47 -4.41 1.33 8.83
N PHE A 48 -4.52 0.15 8.22
CA PHE A 48 -4.70 -1.12 8.95
C PHE A 48 -3.49 -1.47 9.79
N TYR A 49 -2.31 -1.00 9.38
CA TYR A 49 -1.06 -1.19 10.09
C TYR A 49 -0.77 -0.05 11.09
N GLY A 50 -1.67 0.92 11.23
CA GLY A 50 -1.45 2.10 12.05
C GLY A 50 -0.40 3.07 11.47
N ILE A 51 -0.10 2.92 10.17
CA ILE A 51 0.91 3.73 9.49
C ILE A 51 0.25 5.02 8.98
N MET A 52 0.86 6.17 9.29
CA MET A 52 0.39 7.46 8.81
C MET A 52 0.78 7.66 7.34
N ALA A 53 -0.21 7.82 6.46
CA ALA A 53 0.00 8.00 5.02
C ALA A 53 0.91 9.20 4.70
N GLU A 54 0.79 10.30 5.45
CA GLU A 54 1.64 11.49 5.29
C GLU A 54 3.12 11.22 5.56
N LYS A 55 3.42 10.45 6.61
CA LYS A 55 4.80 10.06 6.93
C LYS A 55 5.37 9.21 5.81
N VAL A 56 4.62 8.19 5.37
CA VAL A 56 5.04 7.33 4.25
C VAL A 56 5.24 8.13 2.98
N ALA A 57 4.36 9.08 2.66
CA ALA A 57 4.51 9.95 1.50
C ALA A 57 5.82 10.74 1.56
N HIS A 58 6.10 11.40 2.69
CA HIS A 58 7.32 12.20 2.86
C HIS A 58 8.60 11.35 2.81
N THR A 59 8.62 10.17 3.46
CA THR A 59 9.77 9.27 3.43
C THR A 59 9.96 8.65 2.03
N ALA A 60 8.86 8.24 1.38
CA ALA A 60 8.88 7.73 0.01
C ALA A 60 9.33 8.80 -0.99
N GLN A 61 8.94 10.06 -0.81
CA GLN A 61 9.41 11.17 -1.64
C GLN A 61 10.93 11.33 -1.58
N LYS A 62 11.50 11.23 -0.37
CA LYS A 62 12.96 11.31 -0.17
C LYS A 62 13.68 10.12 -0.79
N LEU A 63 13.21 8.89 -0.55
CA LEU A 63 13.86 7.68 -1.05
C LEU A 63 13.70 7.49 -2.57
N ALA A 64 12.53 7.81 -3.10
CA ALA A 64 12.23 7.65 -4.53
C ALA A 64 12.67 8.87 -5.36
N ALA A 65 13.13 9.95 -4.71
CA ALA A 65 13.42 11.23 -5.35
C ALA A 65 12.28 11.70 -6.28
N ALA A 66 11.04 11.44 -5.88
CA ALA A 66 9.85 11.58 -6.70
C ALA A 66 8.74 12.31 -5.95
N SER A 67 7.87 13.00 -6.69
CA SER A 67 6.70 13.65 -6.08
C SER A 67 5.73 12.59 -5.56
N THR A 68 5.24 12.81 -4.33
CA THR A 68 4.20 11.99 -3.71
C THR A 68 2.97 12.82 -3.42
N THR A 69 1.80 12.21 -3.51
CA THR A 69 0.51 12.85 -3.19
C THR A 69 -0.28 11.93 -2.27
N VAL A 70 -0.85 12.49 -1.21
CA VAL A 70 -1.73 11.74 -0.31
C VAL A 70 -3.17 12.04 -0.72
N GLU A 71 -3.92 11.00 -1.06
CA GLU A 71 -5.35 11.08 -1.30
C GLU A 71 -6.09 10.42 -0.14
N SER A 72 -6.75 11.23 0.67
CA SER A 72 -7.64 10.73 1.71
C SER A 72 -9.02 10.46 1.11
N THR A 73 -9.43 9.20 1.07
CA THR A 73 -10.78 8.78 0.69
C THR A 73 -11.57 8.48 1.97
N PRO A 74 -12.91 8.70 2.02
CA PRO A 74 -13.69 8.33 3.19
C PRO A 74 -13.48 6.86 3.57
N GLY A 75 -12.79 6.64 4.71
CA GLY A 75 -12.47 5.31 5.23
C GLY A 75 -11.14 4.69 4.77
N SER A 76 -10.35 5.35 3.91
CA SER A 76 -8.99 4.91 3.60
C SER A 76 -8.10 6.02 3.00
N SER A 77 -6.88 6.14 3.49
CA SER A 77 -5.84 6.99 2.90
C SER A 77 -5.01 6.21 1.89
N LYS A 78 -4.72 6.86 0.77
CA LYS A 78 -3.91 6.33 -0.33
C LYS A 78 -2.72 7.23 -0.59
N VAL A 79 -1.59 6.64 -0.92
CA VAL A 79 -0.37 7.39 -1.28
C VAL A 79 -0.05 7.11 -2.74
N LEU A 80 0.00 8.16 -3.54
CA LEU A 80 0.43 8.15 -4.93
C LEU A 80 1.89 8.57 -5.00
N VAL A 81 2.73 7.80 -5.68
CA VAL A 81 4.14 8.10 -5.93
C VAL A 81 4.38 8.14 -7.42
N GLN A 82 4.99 9.21 -7.92
CA GLN A 82 5.36 9.31 -9.34
C GLN A 82 6.43 8.27 -9.69
N GLY A 83 6.25 7.56 -10.81
CA GLY A 83 7.15 6.51 -11.26
C GLY A 83 6.80 5.11 -10.73
N ASN A 84 7.73 4.17 -10.95
CA ASN A 84 7.65 2.83 -10.38
C ASN A 84 8.48 2.78 -9.09
N ALA A 85 7.81 2.89 -7.95
CA ALA A 85 8.45 2.94 -6.63
C ALA A 85 8.21 1.66 -5.82
N VAL A 86 7.79 0.55 -6.45
CA VAL A 86 7.43 -0.69 -5.74
C VAL A 86 8.56 -1.20 -4.87
N ASN A 87 9.77 -1.31 -5.44
CA ASN A 87 10.92 -1.83 -4.71
C ASN A 87 11.33 -0.92 -3.54
N ILE A 88 11.24 0.40 -3.73
CA ILE A 88 11.62 1.39 -2.72
C ILE A 88 10.64 1.35 -1.54
N ILE A 89 9.34 1.35 -1.83
CA ILE A 89 8.29 1.33 -0.80
C ILE A 89 8.25 -0.03 -0.11
N SER A 90 8.44 -1.14 -0.83
CA SER A 90 8.54 -2.47 -0.23
C SER A 90 9.71 -2.56 0.76
N LYS A 91 10.87 -1.97 0.43
CA LYS A 91 12.02 -1.91 1.35
C LYS A 91 11.71 -1.02 2.55
N LEU A 92 11.16 0.17 2.33
CA LEU A 92 10.76 1.07 3.42
C LEU A 92 9.77 0.40 4.39
N LEU A 93 8.79 -0.34 3.89
CA LEU A 93 7.84 -1.07 4.73
C LEU A 93 8.50 -2.23 5.50
N GLN A 94 9.50 -2.89 4.91
CA GLN A 94 10.24 -3.95 5.58
C GLN A 94 11.22 -3.39 6.63
N ASP A 95 11.91 -2.29 6.31
CA ASP A 95 13.00 -1.73 7.12
C ASP A 95 12.46 -0.86 8.26
N GLU A 96 11.58 0.10 7.97
CA GLU A 96 11.01 0.97 9.03
C GLU A 96 9.90 0.30 9.81
N TYR A 97 9.10 -0.53 9.11
CA TYR A 97 7.86 -1.07 9.64
C TYR A 97 7.90 -2.59 9.91
N GLY A 98 9.03 -3.27 9.65
CA GLY A 98 9.15 -4.71 9.90
C GLY A 98 8.10 -5.55 9.19
N LEU A 99 7.48 -5.03 8.12
CA LEU A 99 6.25 -5.56 7.54
C LEU A 99 6.63 -6.72 6.60
N PRO A 100 6.25 -7.97 6.90
CA PRO A 100 6.64 -9.11 6.08
C PRO A 100 6.10 -8.99 4.66
N SER A 101 6.87 -9.44 3.66
CA SER A 101 6.45 -9.45 2.24
C SER A 101 5.15 -10.21 1.98
N LYS A 102 4.76 -11.12 2.87
CA LYS A 102 3.47 -11.85 2.83
C LYS A 102 2.24 -10.92 2.93
N TYR A 103 2.43 -9.71 3.46
CA TYR A 103 1.39 -8.71 3.65
C TYR A 103 1.51 -7.55 2.66
N ILE A 104 2.33 -7.70 1.62
CA ILE A 104 2.53 -6.69 0.57
C ILE A 104 2.07 -7.31 -0.75
N ASP A 105 0.93 -6.86 -1.25
CA ASP A 105 0.41 -7.27 -2.54
C ASP A 105 0.78 -6.26 -3.61
N VAL A 106 1.46 -6.70 -4.66
CA VAL A 106 1.85 -5.85 -5.79
C VAL A 106 1.01 -6.20 -7.02
N VAL A 107 0.25 -5.22 -7.51
CA VAL A 107 -0.57 -5.35 -8.71
C VAL A 107 -0.04 -4.43 -9.81
N ASP A 108 0.44 -5.02 -10.89
CA ASP A 108 0.86 -4.28 -12.09
C ASP A 108 -0.27 -4.22 -13.12
N LYS A 109 -1.02 -3.10 -13.13
CA LYS A 109 -2.14 -2.89 -14.07
C LYS A 109 -1.67 -2.72 -15.52
N LEU A 110 -0.39 -2.39 -15.75
CA LEU A 110 0.16 -2.29 -17.11
C LEU A 110 0.21 -3.66 -17.79
N LYS A 111 0.53 -4.72 -17.03
CA LYS A 111 0.61 -6.09 -17.56
C LYS A 111 -0.77 -6.73 -17.72
N GLN A 112 -1.74 -6.38 -16.89
CA GLN A 112 -3.11 -6.92 -16.98
C GLN A 112 -3.88 -6.42 -18.21
N SER A 113 -3.64 -5.19 -18.66
CA SER A 113 -4.28 -4.63 -19.87
C SER A 113 -4.03 -5.46 -21.14
N ARG A 114 -2.85 -6.09 -21.25
CA ARG A 114 -2.49 -6.95 -22.39
C ARG A 114 -3.27 -8.27 -22.49
N LYS A 115 -4.03 -8.66 -21.47
CA LYS A 115 -4.76 -9.95 -21.44
C LYS A 115 -6.26 -9.85 -21.75
N LYS A 116 -6.79 -8.65 -22.04
CA LYS A 116 -8.21 -8.42 -22.39
C LYS A 116 -8.46 -8.21 -23.90
N GLY A 117 -7.72 -8.93 -24.75
CA GLY A 117 -7.86 -8.86 -26.21
C GLY A 117 -8.13 -10.22 -26.88
N GLY A 118 -8.82 -11.13 -26.20
CA GLY A 118 -9.06 -12.48 -26.74
C GLY A 118 -10.25 -13.16 -26.11
N LYS A 119 -11.46 -12.74 -26.50
CA LYS A 119 -12.62 -13.64 -26.54
C LYS A 119 -13.71 -13.05 -27.43
N ARG A 120 -13.78 -13.67 -28.63
CA ARG A 120 -14.89 -13.77 -29.58
C ARG A 120 -15.21 -12.55 -30.42
#